data_AF-A0A2J0N0B2-F1
#
_entry.id   AF-A0A2J0N0B2-F1
#
_cell.length_a   1.000
_cell.length_b   1.000
_cell.length_c   1.000
_cell.angle_alpha   90.00
_cell.angle_beta   90.00
_cell.angle_gamma   90.00
#
_symmetry.space_group_name_H-M   'P 1'
#
loop_
_entity.id
_entity.type
_entity.pdbx_description
1 polymer ?
#
loop_
_entity_poly.entity_id
_entity_poly.type
_entity_poly.pdbx_seq_one_letter_code
_entity_poly.pdbx_strand_id
1 'polypeptide(L)' 'MEENKIIRDKIIVRGARVNNLKNVDIDIPRNKLVVITGLSGSGKSSLAFDLIYAEGNRRYL' A
#
# COMPACT_ATOMS: atom_id res chain seq x y z
N MET A 1 -30.62 -2.64 14.19
CA MET A 1 -30.40 -2.10 12.84
C MET A 1 -28.91 -1.94 12.71
N GLU A 2 -28.23 -2.95 12.17
CA GLU A 2 -26.76 -2.96 12.10
C GLU A 2 -26.35 -2.05 10.92
N GLU A 3 -25.66 -0.96 11.21
CA GLU A 3 -25.04 -0.16 10.17
C GLU A 3 -24.03 -1.04 9.43
N ASN A 4 -24.27 -1.26 8.13
CA ASN A 4 -23.25 -1.80 7.23
C ASN A 4 -22.11 -0.78 7.11
N LYS A 5 -21.23 -0.76 8.10
CA LYS A 5 -19.95 -0.08 8.02
C LYS A 5 -19.22 -0.72 6.84
N ILE A 6 -19.00 0.02 5.76
CA ILE A 6 -18.23 -0.46 4.62
C ILE A 6 -16.82 -0.77 5.14
N ILE A 7 -16.57 -2.02 5.49
CA ILE A 7 -15.25 -2.49 5.86
C ILE A 7 -14.47 -2.50 4.55
N ARG A 8 -13.64 -1.48 4.34
CA ARG A 8 -12.60 -1.55 3.31
C ARG A 8 -11.66 -2.67 3.73
N ASP A 9 -11.75 -3.80 3.04
CA ASP A 9 -11.02 -5.02 3.28
C ASP A 9 -9.58 -4.98 2.71
N LYS A 10 -9.28 -3.98 1.87
CA LYS A 10 -8.00 -3.81 1.18
C LYS A 10 -7.49 -2.36 1.20
N ILE A 11 -6.18 -2.21 1.13
CA ILE A 11 -5.47 -0.99 0.72
C ILE A 11 -5.22 -1.12 -0.78
N ILE A 12 -5.76 -0.19 -1.55
CA ILE A 12 -5.70 -0.20 -3.01
C ILE A 12 -4.71 0.87 -3.45
N VAL A 13 -3.63 0.43 -4.10
CA VAL A 13 -2.63 1.29 -4.72
C VAL A 13 -2.77 1.15 -6.23
N ARG A 14 -2.88 2.27 -6.93
CA ARG A 14 -2.96 2.30 -8.39
C ARG A 14 -1.94 3.27 -8.97
N GLY A 15 -1.29 2.88 -10.05
CA GLY A 15 -0.33 3.69 -10.79
C GLY A 15 0.88 4.14 -9.97
N ALA A 16 1.40 3.30 -9.06
CA ALA A 16 2.52 3.67 -8.21
C ALA A 16 3.79 3.93 -9.04
N ARG A 17 4.36 5.13 -8.89
CA ARG A 17 5.52 5.63 -9.65
C ARG A 17 6.61 6.26 -8.79
N VAL A 18 6.57 6.05 -7.47
CA VAL A 18 7.60 6.58 -6.55
C VAL A 18 8.93 5.87 -6.82
N ASN A 19 10.00 6.65 -6.95
CA ASN A 19 11.35 6.18 -7.29
C ASN A 19 11.36 5.30 -8.56
N ASN A 20 11.76 4.05 -8.45
CA ASN A 20 11.89 3.13 -9.57
C ASN A 20 10.66 2.24 -9.81
N LEU A 21 9.54 2.51 -9.14
CA LEU A 21 8.29 1.80 -9.37
C LEU A 21 7.75 2.09 -10.78
N LYS A 22 7.47 1.03 -11.54
CA LYS A 22 7.08 1.12 -12.95
C LYS A 22 5.57 1.07 -13.14
N ASN A 23 4.86 2.07 -12.63
CA ASN A 23 3.39 2.18 -12.73
C ASN A 23 2.68 0.91 -12.20
N VAL A 24 2.91 0.60 -10.93
CA VAL A 24 2.45 -0.66 -10.32
C VAL A 24 1.06 -0.50 -9.70
N ASP A 25 0.18 -1.47 -9.97
CA ASP A 25 -1.13 -1.62 -9.35
C ASP A 25 -1.11 -2.78 -8.35
N ILE A 26 -1.49 -2.53 -7.10
CA ILE A 26 -1.43 -3.50 -6.00
C ILE A 26 -2.65 -3.39 -5.09
N ASP A 27 -3.16 -4.55 -4.69
CA ASP A 27 -4.19 -4.70 -3.65
C ASP A 27 -3.60 -5.42 -2.43
N ILE A 28 -3.59 -4.76 -1.28
CA ILE A 28 -3.04 -5.31 -0.03
C ILE A 28 -4.20 -5.58 0.92
N PRO A 29 -4.38 -6.83 1.40
CA PRO A 29 -5.42 -7.13 2.36
C PRO A 29 -5.17 -6.40 3.69
N ARG A 30 -6.21 -5.76 4.24
CA ARG A 30 -6.16 -5.10 5.55
C ARG A 30 -6.27 -6.12 6.67
N ASN A 31 -5.74 -5.75 7.83
CA ASN A 31 -5.77 -6.57 9.06
C ASN A 31 -5.09 -7.94 8.88
N LYS A 32 -4.06 -7.99 8.03
CA LYS A 32 -3.23 -9.18 7.79
C LYS A 32 -1.76 -8.79 7.91
N LEU A 33 -0.92 -9.74 8.31
CA LEU A 33 0.52 -9.61 8.17
C LEU A 33 0.90 -9.86 6.71
N VAL A 34 1.35 -8.82 6.02
CA VAL A 34 1.75 -8.88 4.61
C VAL A 34 3.25 -8.67 4.50
N VAL A 35 3.91 -9.56 3.75
CA VAL A 35 5.36 -9.50 3.51
C VAL A 35 5.63 -9.05 2.08
N ILE A 36 6.46 -8.03 1.91
CA ILE A 36 6.93 -7.57 0.61
C ILE A 36 8.37 -8.06 0.42
N THR A 37 8.60 -8.90 -0.60
CA THR A 37 9.90 -9.52 -0.88
C THR A 37 10.39 -9.28 -2.31
N GLY A 38 11.63 -9.68 -2.62
CA GLY A 38 12.28 -9.50 -3.92
C GLY A 38 13.74 -9.05 -3.82
N LEU A 39 14.46 -9.11 -4.95
CA LEU A 39 15.89 -8.75 -5.07
C LEU A 39 16.18 -7.31 -4.64
N SER A 40 17.42 -7.01 -4.24
CA SER A 40 17.83 -5.63 -3.95
C SER A 40 17.53 -4.71 -5.13
N GLY A 41 17.07 -3.48 -4.84
CA GLY A 41 16.67 -2.53 -5.87
C GLY A 41 15.33 -2.81 -6.56
N SER A 42 14.57 -3.85 -6.21
CA SER A 42 13.27 -4.15 -6.87
C SER A 42 12.12 -3.19 -6.56
N GLY A 43 12.32 -2.19 -5.67
CA GLY A 43 11.29 -1.22 -5.29
C GLY A 43 10.49 -1.55 -4.02
N LYS A 44 10.89 -2.56 -3.24
CA LYS A 44 10.21 -2.95 -1.98
C LYS A 44 10.06 -1.79 -1.00
N SER A 45 11.18 -1.13 -0.66
CA SER A 45 11.19 -0.03 0.30
C SER A 45 10.42 1.18 -0.23
N SER A 46 10.45 1.42 -1.54
CA SER A 46 9.69 2.50 -2.16
C SER A 46 8.20 2.26 -2.16
N LEU A 47 7.75 1.01 -2.29
CA LEU A 47 6.35 0.67 -2.10
C LEU A 47 5.93 0.76 -0.63
N ALA A 48 6.70 0.17 0.29
CA ALA A 48 6.33 0.04 1.70
C ALA A 48 6.43 1.37 2.46
N PHE A 49 7.58 2.04 2.38
CA PHE A 49 7.90 3.20 3.20
C PHE A 49 7.61 4.50 2.46
N ASP A 50 8.20 4.68 1.27
CA ASP A 50 8.14 5.96 0.56
C ASP A 50 6.74 6.26 -0.02
N LEU A 51 5.95 5.22 -0.28
CA LEU A 51 4.58 5.34 -0.77
C LEU A 51 3.56 5.05 0.33
N ILE A 52 3.39 3.78 0.75
CA ILE A 52 2.25 3.38 1.59
C ILE A 52 2.31 4.06 2.97
N TYR A 53 3.46 3.96 3.65
CA TYR A 53 3.61 4.57 4.97
C TYR A 53 3.55 6.11 4.89
N ALA A 54 4.29 6.73 3.96
CA ALA A 54 4.31 8.18 3.80
C ALA A 54 2.92 8.76 3.48
N GLU A 55 2.19 8.17 2.52
CA GLU A 55 0.83 8.62 2.19
C GLU A 55 -0.17 8.34 3.31
N GLY A 56 -0.03 7.21 4.00
CA GLY A 56 -0.85 6.90 5.17
C GLY A 56 -0.67 7.95 6.27
N ASN A 57 0.58 8.30 6.58
CA ASN A 57 0.91 9.32 7.56
C ASN A 57 0.42 10.71 7.13
N ARG A 58 0.67 11.11 5.87
CA ARG A 58 0.28 12.41 5.31
C ARG A 58 -1.22 12.66 5.31
N ARG A 59 -2.05 11.61 5.18
CA ARG A 59 -3.52 11.73 5.17
C ARG A 59 -4.15 11.62 6.55
N TYR A 60 -3.42 11.05 7.51
CA TYR A 60 -3.91 10.85 8.86
C TYR A 60 -3.62 12.06 9.75
N LEU A 61 -2.46 12.69 9.58
CA LEU A 61 -2.14 14.02 10.12
C LEU A 61 -2.80 15.10 9.26
#